data_AF-A0A183GE06-F1
#
_entry.id   AF-A0A183GE06-F1
#
_cell.length_a   1.000
_cell.length_b   1.000
_cell.length_c   1.000
_cell.angle_alpha   90.00
_cell.angle_beta   90.00
_cell.angle_gamma   90.00
#
_symmetry.space_group_name_H-M   'P 1'
#
loop_
_entity.id
_entity.type
_entity.pdbx_description
1 polymer ?
#
loop_
_entity_poly.entity_id
_entity_poly.type
_entity_poly.pdbx_seq_one_letter_code
_entity_poly.pdbx_strand_id
1 'polypeptide(L)'
;MDELRMEKRNQKTLSSGNVETLWKCECGLLFATARGLEKHRKEKGHNQQGTERPNICALCGAANENQETLVKHVALHHADFPEEYAVETVSFDNRKDFEVNEKADNFIVRFCKSHYGHDVNSAHLSLDKTSEQYVVSLLREGFQPRQVVDKVRKECRESGTHRRLYYISASDVRLIAIRHNLDGARRDHTDAKSVALRISEGNAEDGLLLYTPALIVITPVQRMWLTKYSRRAVCLDDTFNLTPYNLRLTTVIVPDELREREVALLFEEIKEVAPDFDPKYFMTDDCNTFYNGFRQVFPQSAARKLLCLFHVVQSIKRNCAKKLREFALKYAGMITRLHQEGEQEIAEYFEENWSPRVEQFAGFARRRSCVNTSMLIERWNKRLKYELVNIKRGIRVDSLVDILISAPATMEEDRVIKMARGLNYGRHRLLRHHGAHALTVKLYGNKPEAVEVLVAPDG
;
A
#
# COMPACT_ATOMS: atom_id res chain seq x y z
N MET A 1 2.11 31.89 14.68
CA MET A 1 0.84 31.25 14.26
C MET A 1 -0.19 32.36 14.33
N ASP A 2 -0.87 32.73 13.24
CA ASP A 2 -1.80 33.87 13.22
C ASP A 2 -2.86 33.76 14.33
N GLU A 3 -3.02 34.81 15.13
CA GLU A 3 -3.96 34.84 16.26
C GLU A 3 -5.39 34.47 15.84
N LEU A 4 -5.84 34.96 14.68
CA LEU A 4 -7.14 34.63 14.07
C LEU A 4 -7.34 33.14 13.76
N ARG A 5 -6.28 32.38 13.45
CA ARG A 5 -6.36 30.93 13.22
C ARG A 5 -6.41 30.14 14.52
N MET A 6 -5.73 30.64 15.56
CA MET A 6 -5.75 30.04 16.89
C MET A 6 -7.14 30.15 17.52
N GLU A 7 -7.77 31.31 17.38
CA GLU A 7 -9.08 31.63 17.97
C GLU A 7 -10.21 30.80 17.37
N LYS A 8 -10.26 30.67 16.03
CA LYS A 8 -11.22 29.80 15.33
C LYS A 8 -11.10 28.33 15.73
N ARG A 9 -9.87 27.85 15.95
CA ARG A 9 -9.61 26.47 16.37
C ARG A 9 -10.04 26.21 17.81
N ASN A 10 -9.79 27.16 18.70
CA ASN A 10 -10.22 27.07 20.09
C ASN A 10 -11.76 27.12 20.19
N GLN A 11 -12.44 27.99 19.43
CA GLN A 11 -13.91 28.03 19.35
C GLN A 11 -14.51 26.69 18.89
N LYS A 12 -13.91 26.06 17.87
CA LYS A 12 -14.34 24.73 17.42
C LYS A 12 -14.19 23.67 18.51
N THR A 13 -13.12 23.74 19.29
CA THR A 13 -12.87 22.78 20.38
C THR A 13 -13.86 23.00 21.54
N LEU A 14 -14.17 24.25 21.87
CA LEU A 14 -15.17 24.64 22.87
C LEU A 14 -16.59 24.21 22.49
N SER A 15 -16.94 24.22 21.20
CA SER A 15 -18.25 23.76 20.72
C SER A 15 -18.47 22.24 20.79
N SER A 16 -17.41 21.46 21.05
CA SER A 16 -17.40 20.00 20.93
C SER A 16 -17.07 19.25 22.23
N GLY A 17 -16.80 19.96 23.32
CA GLY A 17 -16.42 19.37 24.61
C GLY A 17 -17.03 20.10 25.80
N ASN A 18 -17.08 19.45 26.96
CA ASN A 18 -17.50 20.10 28.20
C ASN A 18 -16.40 21.10 28.62
N VAL A 19 -16.78 22.38 28.78
CA VAL A 19 -15.82 23.49 28.94
C VAL A 19 -14.95 23.34 30.18
N GLU A 20 -15.47 22.67 31.22
CA GLU A 20 -14.76 22.43 32.50
C GLU A 20 -13.67 21.35 32.43
N THR A 21 -13.56 20.58 31.34
CA THR A 21 -12.60 19.44 31.23
C THR A 21 -11.59 19.58 30.08
N LEU A 22 -11.48 20.79 29.50
CA LEU A 22 -10.55 21.05 28.41
C LEU A 22 -9.11 21.24 28.90
N TRP A 23 -8.17 20.75 28.09
CA TRP A 23 -6.73 20.80 28.37
C TRP A 23 -6.10 21.95 27.58
N LYS A 24 -5.42 22.87 28.27
CA LYS A 24 -4.76 24.04 27.67
C LYS A 24 -3.25 23.85 27.55
N CYS A 25 -2.67 24.19 26.40
CA CYS A 25 -1.22 24.21 26.16
C CYS A 25 -0.61 25.58 26.49
N GLU A 26 0.71 25.63 26.73
CA GLU A 26 1.47 26.88 26.95
C GLU A 26 1.33 27.86 25.78
N CYS A 27 1.13 27.36 24.56
CA CYS A 27 0.91 28.18 23.37
C CYS A 27 -0.53 28.73 23.23
N GLY A 28 -1.41 28.52 24.21
CA GLY A 28 -2.78 29.04 24.22
C GLY A 28 -3.83 28.17 23.50
N LEU A 29 -3.45 27.05 22.89
CA LEU A 29 -4.36 26.11 22.23
C LEU A 29 -5.08 25.18 23.22
N LEU A 30 -6.37 24.93 22.95
CA LEU A 30 -7.23 24.04 23.73
C LEU A 30 -7.39 22.66 23.07
N PHE A 31 -7.53 21.62 23.90
CA PHE A 31 -7.67 20.23 23.50
C PHE A 31 -8.75 19.52 24.32
N ALA A 32 -9.54 18.68 23.67
CA ALA A 32 -10.59 17.90 24.31
C ALA A 32 -10.08 16.74 25.20
N THR A 33 -8.81 16.33 25.05
CA THR A 33 -8.24 15.21 25.81
C THR A 33 -6.77 15.44 26.16
N ALA A 34 -6.33 14.90 27.30
CA ALA A 34 -4.93 14.92 27.75
C ALA A 34 -3.96 14.33 26.71
N ARG A 35 -4.37 13.21 26.08
CA ARG A 35 -3.58 12.55 25.03
C ARG A 35 -3.39 13.42 23.78
N GLY A 36 -4.40 14.23 23.43
CA GLY A 36 -4.32 15.19 22.33
C GLY A 36 -3.35 16.33 22.61
N LEU A 37 -3.36 16.86 23.84
CA LEU A 37 -2.38 17.85 24.31
C LEU A 37 -0.96 17.29 24.29
N GLU A 38 -0.75 16.07 24.78
CA GLU A 38 0.60 15.49 24.87
C GLU A 38 1.20 15.20 23.49
N LYS A 39 0.39 14.75 22.52
CA LYS A 39 0.83 14.62 21.13
C LYS A 39 1.24 15.97 20.55
N HIS A 40 0.45 17.01 20.79
CA HIS A 40 0.77 18.37 20.33
C HIS A 40 2.06 18.91 20.95
N ARG A 41 2.27 18.72 22.26
CA ARG A 41 3.51 19.13 22.96
C ARG A 41 4.75 18.44 22.38
N LYS A 42 4.66 17.16 22.02
CA LYS A 42 5.72 16.41 21.34
C LYS A 42 5.99 16.93 19.93
N GLU A 43 4.95 17.22 19.16
CA GLU A 43 5.06 17.69 17.77
C GLU A 43 5.55 19.13 17.64
N LYS A 44 5.24 19.99 18.60
CA LYS A 44 5.63 21.41 18.61
C LYS A 44 6.82 21.74 19.50
N GLY A 45 7.45 20.73 20.10
CA GLY A 45 8.63 20.92 20.93
C GLY A 45 8.37 21.69 22.23
N HIS A 46 7.13 21.79 22.69
CA HIS A 46 6.80 22.36 24.00
C HIS A 46 7.19 21.43 25.16
N ASN A 47 7.64 20.20 24.85
CA ASN A 47 8.30 19.28 25.79
C ASN A 47 9.72 19.73 26.20
N GLN A 48 10.06 21.02 26.09
CA GLN A 48 11.32 21.60 26.56
C GLN A 48 11.28 22.01 28.04
N GLN A 49 10.50 21.31 28.86
CA GLN A 49 10.92 21.02 30.23
C GLN A 49 11.11 19.52 30.30
N GLY A 50 12.33 19.14 30.67
CA GLY A 50 12.85 17.80 30.53
C GLY A 50 11.87 16.74 30.97
N THR A 51 11.87 15.63 30.24
CA THR A 51 11.53 14.33 30.82
C THR A 51 12.59 13.96 31.85
N GLU A 52 12.72 14.75 32.91
CA GLU A 52 13.22 14.25 34.18
C GLU A 52 11.97 13.72 34.88
N ARG A 53 11.88 12.40 35.01
CA ARG A 53 11.05 11.85 36.09
C ARG A 53 11.56 12.57 37.34
N PRO A 54 10.74 13.31 38.08
CA PRO A 54 11.24 14.01 39.26
C PRO A 54 11.84 12.94 40.17
N ASN A 55 13.07 13.17 40.66
CA ASN A 55 13.81 12.21 41.47
C ASN A 55 13.20 12.16 42.89
N ILE A 56 11.95 11.73 42.98
CA ILE A 56 11.15 11.69 44.19
C ILE A 56 11.30 10.30 44.79
N CYS A 57 11.61 10.24 46.08
CA CYS A 57 11.62 9.00 46.83
C CYS A 57 10.19 8.46 46.91
N ALA A 58 9.95 7.24 46.42
CA ALA A 58 8.63 6.62 46.46
C ALA A 58 8.17 6.23 47.87
N LEU A 59 9.06 6.21 48.87
CA LEU A 59 8.76 5.81 50.25
C LEU A 59 8.31 6.97 51.13
N CYS A 60 8.91 8.15 50.95
CA CYS A 60 8.59 9.32 51.78
C CYS A 60 8.20 10.56 50.98
N GLY A 61 8.23 10.51 49.64
CA GLY A 61 7.89 11.64 48.79
C GLY A 61 8.94 12.76 48.74
N ALA A 62 10.13 12.56 49.32
CA ALA A 62 11.20 13.56 49.29
C ALA A 62 11.71 13.79 47.86
N ALA A 63 11.76 15.04 47.43
CA ALA A 63 12.32 15.44 46.14
C ALA A 63 13.85 15.51 46.23
N ASN A 64 14.54 15.00 45.21
CA ASN A 64 15.99 15.03 45.09
C ASN A 64 16.38 15.70 43.77
N GLU A 65 17.58 16.28 43.73
CA GLU A 65 18.05 17.07 42.59
C GLU A 65 18.39 16.19 41.38
N ASN A 66 18.94 15.00 41.62
CA ASN A 66 19.33 14.04 40.58
C ASN A 66 19.24 12.59 41.08
N GLN A 67 19.43 11.62 40.19
CA GLN A 67 19.35 10.20 40.53
C GLN A 67 20.42 9.78 41.55
N GLU A 68 21.61 10.40 41.56
CA GLU A 68 22.66 10.14 42.56
C GLU A 68 22.21 10.54 43.97
N THR A 69 21.64 11.74 44.11
CA THR A 69 21.10 12.23 45.39
C THR A 69 19.91 11.41 45.86
N LEU A 70 19.07 10.90 44.96
CA LEU A 70 17.97 9.99 45.30
C LEU A 70 18.47 8.65 45.82
N VAL A 71 19.48 8.04 45.17
CA VAL A 71 20.07 6.77 45.64
C VAL A 71 20.70 6.94 47.02
N LYS A 72 21.44 8.04 47.23
CA LYS A 72 22.00 8.39 48.56
C LYS A 72 20.92 8.60 49.61
N HIS A 73 19.84 9.32 49.28
CA HIS A 73 18.70 9.51 50.17
C HIS A 73 18.06 8.18 50.58
N VAL A 74 17.84 7.26 49.63
CA VAL A 74 17.28 5.93 49.91
C VAL A 74 18.22 5.11 50.80
N ALA A 75 19.53 5.10 50.49
CA ALA A 75 20.53 4.42 51.31
C ALA A 75 20.55 4.91 52.77
N LEU A 76 20.40 6.22 52.98
CA LEU A 76 20.49 6.84 54.30
C LEU A 76 19.20 6.74 55.13
N HIS A 77 18.04 6.77 54.49
CA HIS A 77 16.77 6.95 55.21
C HIS A 77 15.83 5.75 55.13
N HIS A 78 16.06 4.82 54.20
CA HIS A 78 15.09 3.76 53.88
C HIS A 78 15.69 2.36 53.70
N ALA A 79 17.02 2.24 53.61
CA ALA A 79 17.68 0.95 53.46
C ALA A 79 18.08 0.39 54.83
N ASP A 80 17.75 -0.88 55.08
CA ASP A 80 18.24 -1.63 56.24
C ASP A 80 19.77 -1.85 56.17
N PHE A 81 20.30 -1.93 54.94
CA PHE A 81 21.72 -2.08 54.62
C PHE A 81 22.12 -1.04 53.57
N PRO A 82 22.61 0.15 53.99
CA PRO A 82 22.94 1.26 53.09
C PRO A 82 23.95 0.90 51.99
N GLU A 83 24.85 -0.04 52.26
CA GLU A 83 25.85 -0.57 51.34
C GLU A 83 25.29 -1.22 50.05
N GLU A 84 24.03 -1.68 50.04
CA GLU A 84 23.38 -2.23 48.84
C GLU A 84 23.02 -1.15 47.79
N TYR A 85 23.04 0.12 48.20
CA TYR A 85 22.64 1.27 47.39
C TYR A 85 23.83 2.21 47.16
N ALA A 86 24.84 1.71 46.44
CA ALA A 86 26.06 2.45 46.14
C ALA A 86 26.06 3.04 44.72
N VAL A 87 26.51 4.29 44.62
CA VAL A 87 26.90 4.91 43.34
C VAL A 87 28.36 4.53 43.11
N GLU A 88 28.60 3.69 42.11
CA GLU A 88 29.95 3.24 41.79
C GLU A 88 30.61 4.20 40.80
N THR A 89 31.92 4.32 40.95
CA THR A 89 32.77 5.10 40.07
C THR A 89 33.79 4.16 39.46
N VAL A 90 33.82 4.07 38.13
CA VAL A 90 34.80 3.27 37.39
C VAL A 90 35.58 4.19 36.45
N SER A 91 36.90 3.98 36.44
CA SER A 91 37.83 4.65 35.54
C SER A 91 38.12 3.73 34.37
N PHE A 92 38.13 4.29 33.16
CA PHE A 92 38.44 3.55 31.94
C PHE A 92 39.66 4.15 31.26
N ASP A 93 40.58 3.28 30.83
CA ASP A 93 41.83 3.69 30.16
C ASP A 93 41.60 4.21 28.74
N ASN A 94 40.50 3.79 28.09
CA ASN A 94 40.22 4.15 26.71
C ASN A 94 38.71 4.26 26.39
N ARG A 95 38.42 4.98 25.30
CA ARG A 95 37.06 5.32 24.82
C ARG A 95 36.21 4.13 24.35
N LYS A 96 36.80 2.97 24.06
CA LYS A 96 36.05 1.81 23.53
C LYS A 96 35.28 1.07 24.63
N ASP A 97 35.62 1.29 25.90
CA ASP A 97 35.12 0.50 27.02
C ASP A 97 33.88 1.11 27.73
N PHE A 98 33.42 2.32 27.33
CA PHE A 98 32.21 2.95 27.88
C PHE A 98 31.54 3.94 26.88
N GLU A 99 30.21 4.11 26.95
CA GLU A 99 29.42 5.03 26.09
C GLU A 99 28.75 6.17 26.90
N VAL A 100 29.41 7.32 27.14
CA VAL A 100 28.74 8.59 27.57
C VAL A 100 29.46 9.84 27.00
N ASN A 101 28.69 10.90 26.69
CA ASN A 101 29.11 12.21 26.14
C ASN A 101 29.97 13.06 27.12
N GLU A 102 30.87 13.86 26.55
CA GLU A 102 32.10 14.49 27.08
C GLU A 102 32.07 15.39 28.35
N LYS A 103 33.19 15.33 29.11
CA LYS A 103 34.19 16.44 29.30
C LYS A 103 35.56 15.90 29.83
N ALA A 104 36.62 16.09 29.03
CA ALA A 104 38.10 16.07 29.26
C ALA A 104 38.84 14.96 30.07
N ASP A 105 39.87 14.39 29.43
CA ASP A 105 41.15 13.73 29.84
C ASP A 105 41.28 12.75 31.03
N ASN A 106 40.19 12.32 31.64
CA ASN A 106 40.08 10.99 32.26
C ASN A 106 38.59 10.65 32.35
N PHE A 107 38.19 9.50 31.83
CA PHE A 107 36.76 9.18 31.73
C PHE A 107 36.27 8.49 32.99
N ILE A 108 35.75 9.31 33.90
CA ILE A 108 35.08 8.86 35.11
C ILE A 108 33.60 8.69 34.81
N VAL A 109 33.13 7.45 34.73
CA VAL A 109 31.70 7.15 34.58
C VAL A 109 31.12 6.82 35.94
N ARG A 110 30.09 7.56 36.33
CA ARG A 110 29.25 7.24 37.50
C ARG A 110 28.00 6.52 37.03
N PHE A 111 27.73 5.36 37.61
CA PHE A 111 26.52 4.59 37.31
C PHE A 111 25.95 3.97 38.59
N CYS A 112 24.64 3.69 38.57
CA CYS A 112 23.98 2.95 39.63
C CYS A 112 23.75 1.53 39.13
N LYS A 113 24.25 0.52 39.85
CA LYS A 113 23.92 -0.89 39.59
C LYS A 113 22.49 -1.23 40.02
N SER A 114 22.00 -0.54 41.04
CA SER A 114 20.72 -0.77 41.67
C SER A 114 19.75 0.36 41.33
N HIS A 115 18.59 0.01 40.75
CA HIS A 115 17.52 0.97 40.45
C HIS A 115 16.41 0.85 41.50
N TYR A 116 16.00 1.97 42.08
CA TYR A 116 14.92 2.02 43.05
C TYR A 116 13.58 2.34 42.35
N GLY A 117 12.54 1.53 42.62
CA GLY A 117 11.18 1.74 42.13
C GLY A 117 10.82 1.07 40.80
N HIS A 118 11.76 0.39 40.13
CA HIS A 118 11.46 -0.53 39.02
C HIS A 118 12.65 -1.44 38.71
N ASP A 119 12.37 -2.63 38.19
CA ASP A 119 13.40 -3.52 37.67
C ASP A 119 14.02 -2.97 36.37
N VAL A 120 15.29 -3.31 36.13
CA VAL A 120 15.94 -3.04 34.85
C VAL A 120 15.39 -4.01 33.80
N ASN A 121 14.52 -3.51 32.93
CA ASN A 121 13.97 -4.29 31.83
C ASN A 121 14.71 -3.97 30.53
N SER A 122 15.40 -4.97 29.98
CA SER A 122 16.14 -4.85 28.71
C SER A 122 15.30 -4.37 27.54
N ALA A 123 13.97 -4.57 27.57
CA ALA A 123 13.05 -4.07 26.55
C ALA A 123 12.94 -2.54 26.53
N HIS A 124 13.27 -1.87 27.64
CA HIS A 124 13.17 -0.42 27.79
C HIS A 124 14.50 0.31 27.55
N LEU A 125 15.60 -0.43 27.38
CA LEU A 125 16.90 0.15 27.06
C LEU A 125 16.92 0.71 25.63
N SER A 126 17.87 1.60 25.35
CA SER A 126 18.18 2.02 23.99
C SER A 126 18.85 0.88 23.22
N LEU A 127 18.67 0.84 21.90
CA LEU A 127 19.39 -0.11 21.06
C LEU A 127 20.84 0.37 20.93
N ASP A 128 21.80 -0.50 21.24
CA ASP A 128 23.21 -0.19 21.07
C ASP A 128 23.58 -0.09 19.58
N LYS A 129 24.68 0.62 19.28
CA LYS A 129 25.09 0.87 17.89
C LYS A 129 25.41 -0.39 17.12
N THR A 130 25.98 -1.41 17.77
CA THR A 130 26.34 -2.68 17.13
C THR A 130 25.07 -3.43 16.70
N SER A 131 24.09 -3.51 17.59
CA SER A 131 22.77 -4.07 17.31
C SER A 131 22.02 -3.28 16.23
N GLU A 132 22.09 -1.94 16.25
CA GLU A 132 21.49 -1.11 15.21
C GLU A 132 22.14 -1.36 13.84
N GLN A 133 23.47 -1.46 13.78
CA GLN A 133 24.19 -1.77 12.54
C GLN A 133 23.88 -3.18 12.02
N TYR A 134 23.66 -4.15 12.91
CA TYR A 134 23.22 -5.47 12.51
C TYR A 134 21.82 -5.44 11.88
N VAL A 135 20.87 -4.68 12.46
CA VAL A 135 19.55 -4.48 11.85
C VAL A 135 19.67 -3.80 10.48
N VAL A 136 20.57 -2.82 10.35
CA VAL A 136 20.87 -2.15 9.07
C VAL A 136 21.45 -3.12 8.03
N SER A 137 22.35 -4.02 8.41
CA SER A 137 22.92 -4.99 7.47
C SER A 137 21.85 -5.94 6.94
N LEU A 138 20.95 -6.42 7.81
CA LEU A 138 19.81 -7.25 7.39
C LEU A 138 18.87 -6.50 6.45
N LEU A 139 18.63 -5.22 6.69
CA LEU A 139 17.82 -4.41 5.78
C LEU A 139 18.49 -4.23 4.40
N ARG A 140 19.82 -4.05 4.37
CA ARG A 140 20.60 -3.97 3.12
C ARG A 140 20.64 -5.30 2.36
N GLU A 141 20.57 -6.43 3.06
CA GLU A 141 20.41 -7.76 2.47
C GLU A 141 18.99 -7.99 1.89
N GLY A 142 18.06 -7.04 2.07
CA GLY A 142 16.70 -7.10 1.51
C GLY A 142 15.66 -7.75 2.42
N PHE A 143 15.98 -8.03 3.69
CA PHE A 143 15.00 -8.58 4.63
C PHE A 143 13.91 -7.55 4.95
N GLN A 144 12.65 -7.98 4.85
CA GLN A 144 11.51 -7.16 5.24
C GLN A 144 11.45 -6.98 6.77
N PRO A 145 10.85 -5.89 7.29
CA PRO A 145 10.86 -5.59 8.73
C PRO A 145 10.39 -6.73 9.64
N ARG A 146 9.44 -7.56 9.18
CA ARG A 146 9.02 -8.75 9.93
C ARG A 146 10.06 -9.86 9.91
N GLN A 147 10.67 -10.13 8.75
CA GLN A 147 11.70 -11.15 8.60
C GLN A 147 12.94 -10.80 9.45
N VAL A 148 13.29 -9.50 9.52
CA VAL A 148 14.35 -9.01 10.40
C VAL A 148 14.04 -9.34 11.86
N VAL A 149 12.83 -9.03 12.33
CA VAL A 149 12.40 -9.33 13.71
C VAL A 149 12.45 -10.84 13.99
N ASP A 150 11.97 -11.66 13.06
CA ASP A 150 11.96 -13.12 13.23
C ASP A 150 13.39 -13.69 13.27
N LYS A 151 14.28 -13.22 12.38
CA LYS A 151 15.69 -13.62 12.35
C LYS A 151 16.43 -13.21 13.62
N VAL A 152 16.32 -11.95 14.01
CA VAL A 152 16.94 -11.41 15.25
C VAL A 152 16.47 -12.19 16.48
N ARG A 153 15.16 -12.46 16.60
CA ARG A 153 14.61 -13.22 17.73
C ARG A 153 15.08 -14.66 17.75
N LYS A 154 15.22 -15.30 16.57
CA LYS A 154 15.74 -16.67 16.50
C LYS A 154 17.16 -16.74 17.03
N GLU A 155 18.05 -15.86 16.55
CA GLU A 155 19.44 -15.80 16.98
C GLU A 155 19.58 -15.43 18.47
N CYS A 156 18.81 -14.44 18.92
CA CYS A 156 18.83 -14.03 20.33
C CYS A 156 18.28 -15.10 21.29
N ARG A 157 17.43 -16.03 20.85
CA ARG A 157 17.00 -17.16 21.71
C ARG A 157 18.14 -18.13 21.99
N GLU A 158 19.11 -18.22 21.08
CA GLU A 158 20.29 -19.07 21.22
C GLU A 158 21.38 -18.37 22.04
N SER A 159 21.54 -17.05 21.91
CA SER A 159 22.57 -16.26 22.59
C SER A 159 22.13 -15.57 23.90
N GLY A 160 20.83 -15.60 24.22
CA GLY A 160 20.23 -15.00 25.41
C GLY A 160 19.28 -13.81 25.13
N THR A 161 18.14 -13.79 25.84
CA THR A 161 17.04 -12.83 25.64
C THR A 161 17.15 -11.54 26.46
N HIS A 162 18.27 -11.33 27.16
CA HIS A 162 18.50 -10.21 28.07
C HIS A 162 18.94 -8.91 27.35
N ARG A 163 19.02 -8.89 26.02
CA ARG A 163 19.46 -7.70 25.24
C ARG A 163 18.28 -6.96 24.64
N ARG A 164 18.38 -5.63 24.52
CA ARG A 164 17.35 -4.78 23.87
C ARG A 164 17.03 -5.25 22.44
N LEU A 165 18.02 -5.79 21.74
CA LEU A 165 17.90 -6.32 20.38
C LEU A 165 16.82 -7.41 20.27
N TYR A 166 16.65 -8.29 21.26
CA TYR A 166 15.60 -9.32 21.24
C TYR A 166 14.18 -8.73 21.18
N TYR A 167 14.01 -7.57 21.82
CA TYR A 167 12.73 -6.88 21.98
C TYR A 167 12.41 -5.90 20.84
N ILE A 168 13.20 -5.86 19.76
CA ILE A 168 12.87 -4.98 18.62
C ILE A 168 11.51 -5.33 18.03
N SER A 169 10.77 -4.30 17.67
CA SER A 169 9.51 -4.40 16.95
C SER A 169 9.71 -4.15 15.45
N ALA A 170 8.75 -4.58 14.63
CA ALA A 170 8.76 -4.22 13.20
C ALA A 170 8.67 -2.69 12.99
N SER A 171 8.14 -1.94 13.97
CA SER A 171 8.15 -0.47 13.94
C SER A 171 9.54 0.08 14.20
N ASP A 172 10.29 -0.51 15.14
CA ASP A 172 11.66 -0.11 15.45
C ASP A 172 12.53 -0.30 14.19
N VAL A 173 12.41 -1.45 13.54
CA VAL A 173 13.13 -1.75 12.29
C VAL A 173 12.77 -0.76 11.18
N ARG A 174 11.50 -0.38 11.02
CA ARG A 174 11.09 0.65 10.06
C ARG A 174 11.71 2.01 10.38
N LEU A 175 11.72 2.42 11.65
CA LEU A 175 12.32 3.69 12.05
C LEU A 175 13.84 3.71 11.82
N ILE A 176 14.51 2.58 12.05
CA ILE A 176 15.94 2.41 11.70
C ILE A 176 16.12 2.54 10.18
N ALA A 177 15.31 1.85 9.37
CA ALA A 177 15.37 1.97 7.91
C ALA A 177 15.22 3.43 7.43
N ILE A 178 14.26 4.17 8.00
CA ILE A 178 14.04 5.60 7.68
C ILE A 178 15.25 6.45 8.10
N ARG A 179 15.77 6.27 9.32
CA ARG A 179 16.90 7.05 9.84
C ARG A 179 18.18 6.85 9.02
N HIS A 180 18.35 5.65 8.46
CA HIS A 180 19.49 5.28 7.62
C HIS A 180 19.23 5.41 6.12
N ASN A 181 18.12 6.03 5.71
CA ASN A 181 17.73 6.24 4.30
C ASN A 181 17.70 4.94 3.47
N LEU A 182 17.24 3.85 4.07
CA LEU A 182 17.10 2.53 3.43
C LEU A 182 15.69 2.30 2.85
N ASP A 183 14.77 3.25 3.04
CA ASP A 183 13.44 3.26 2.42
C ASP A 183 13.51 4.10 1.13
N GLY A 184 13.89 3.48 0.02
CA GLY A 184 14.12 4.16 -1.27
C GLY A 184 12.88 4.86 -1.86
N ALA A 185 11.69 4.47 -1.40
CA ALA A 185 10.46 5.15 -1.80
C ALA A 185 10.30 6.51 -1.08
N ARG A 186 10.81 6.65 0.14
CA ARG A 186 10.53 7.78 1.03
C ARG A 186 11.60 8.87 0.98
N ARG A 187 11.27 10.01 0.37
CA ARG A 187 12.10 11.23 0.29
C ARG A 187 11.74 12.28 1.34
N ASP A 188 10.54 12.22 1.91
CA ASP A 188 10.08 13.15 2.94
C ASP A 188 9.19 12.48 3.99
N HIS A 189 9.06 13.12 5.15
CA HIS A 189 8.15 12.65 6.19
C HIS A 189 6.69 12.56 5.69
N THR A 190 6.26 13.53 4.89
CA THR A 190 4.95 13.58 4.24
C THR A 190 5.01 12.92 2.86
N ASP A 191 4.03 12.08 2.54
CA ASP A 191 4.03 11.32 1.28
C ASP A 191 3.77 12.20 0.05
N ALA A 192 2.87 13.19 0.13
CA ALA A 192 2.66 14.14 -0.95
C ALA A 192 3.95 14.89 -1.35
N LYS A 193 4.73 15.37 -0.36
CA LYS A 193 6.03 16.02 -0.60
C LYS A 193 7.07 15.04 -1.09
N SER A 194 7.06 13.80 -0.59
CA SER A 194 7.94 12.73 -1.05
C SER A 194 7.74 12.44 -2.54
N VAL A 195 6.47 12.36 -2.99
CA VAL A 195 6.13 12.23 -4.42
C VAL A 195 6.56 13.46 -5.22
N ALA A 196 6.30 14.67 -4.72
CA ALA A 196 6.71 15.90 -5.39
C ALA A 196 8.24 16.00 -5.57
N LEU A 197 9.00 15.58 -4.54
CA LEU A 197 10.46 15.51 -4.62
C LEU A 197 10.91 14.49 -5.68
N ARG A 198 10.29 13.30 -5.73
CA ARG A 198 10.59 12.30 -6.78
C ARG A 198 10.32 12.84 -8.19
N ILE A 199 9.22 13.56 -8.37
CA ILE A 199 8.92 14.21 -9.66
C ILE A 199 9.99 15.24 -10.01
N SER A 200 10.44 16.04 -9.03
CA SER A 200 11.47 17.06 -9.24
C SER A 200 12.86 16.48 -9.57
N GLU A 201 13.12 15.21 -9.24
CA GLU A 201 14.34 14.52 -9.65
C GLU A 201 14.41 14.29 -11.16
N GLY A 202 13.27 14.34 -11.86
CA GLY A 202 13.22 14.27 -13.32
C GLY A 202 13.78 12.95 -13.89
N ASN A 203 13.73 11.86 -13.12
CA ASN A 203 14.23 10.57 -13.56
C ASN A 203 13.34 9.99 -14.67
N ALA A 204 13.89 9.93 -15.89
CA ALA A 204 13.16 9.43 -17.05
C ALA A 204 12.68 7.98 -16.89
N GLU A 205 13.40 7.16 -16.11
CA GLU A 205 13.05 5.75 -15.86
C GLU A 205 11.81 5.59 -14.97
N ASP A 206 11.47 6.62 -14.18
CA ASP A 206 10.27 6.60 -13.35
C ASP A 206 8.98 6.75 -14.21
N GLY A 207 9.08 7.35 -15.40
CA GLY A 207 7.92 7.55 -16.29
C GLY A 207 6.80 8.41 -15.69
N LEU A 208 7.14 9.36 -14.81
CA LEU A 208 6.19 10.31 -14.22
C LEU A 208 5.94 11.47 -15.20
N LEU A 209 4.70 11.64 -15.67
CA LEU A 209 4.37 12.59 -16.75
C LEU A 209 3.58 13.81 -16.27
N LEU A 210 2.53 13.61 -15.47
CA LEU A 210 1.68 14.68 -14.94
C LEU A 210 1.53 14.53 -13.43
N TYR A 211 1.40 15.63 -12.69
CA TYR A 211 1.16 15.62 -11.24
C TYR A 211 -0.16 16.29 -10.83
N THR A 212 -0.62 17.29 -11.58
CA THR A 212 -1.81 18.08 -11.26
C THR A 212 -2.66 18.31 -12.51
N PRO A 213 -3.97 17.99 -12.48
CA PRO A 213 -4.76 17.50 -11.35
C PRO A 213 -4.61 16.00 -11.03
N ALA A 214 -3.87 15.25 -11.85
CA ALA A 214 -3.70 13.80 -11.72
C ALA A 214 -2.23 13.37 -11.81
N LEU A 215 -1.87 12.27 -11.16
CA LEU A 215 -0.53 11.68 -11.22
C LEU A 215 -0.45 10.62 -12.33
N ILE A 216 0.08 10.98 -13.49
CA ILE A 216 0.21 10.04 -14.62
C ILE A 216 1.57 9.35 -14.57
N VAL A 217 1.55 8.02 -14.55
CA VAL A 217 2.74 7.15 -14.57
C VAL A 217 2.67 6.24 -15.78
N ILE A 218 3.58 6.44 -16.74
CA ILE A 218 3.79 5.58 -17.90
C ILE A 218 5.29 5.29 -18.00
N THR A 219 5.70 4.16 -17.41
CA THR A 219 7.10 3.70 -17.42
C THR A 219 7.58 3.39 -18.85
N PRO A 220 8.91 3.40 -19.10
CA PRO A 220 9.47 3.02 -20.41
C PRO A 220 8.98 1.65 -20.91
N VAL A 221 8.85 0.67 -20.01
CA VAL A 221 8.33 -0.68 -20.33
C VAL A 221 6.86 -0.61 -20.75
N GLN A 222 6.04 0.20 -20.08
CA GLN A 222 4.65 0.40 -20.48
C GLN A 222 4.53 1.13 -21.82
N ARG A 223 5.42 2.08 -22.14
CA ARG A 223 5.50 2.71 -23.46
C ARG A 223 5.77 1.68 -24.56
N MET A 224 6.72 0.76 -24.32
CA MET A 224 6.96 -0.37 -25.22
C MET A 224 5.71 -1.25 -25.37
N TRP A 225 5.01 -1.55 -24.27
CA TRP A 225 3.78 -2.35 -24.32
C TRP A 225 2.66 -1.66 -25.09
N LEU A 226 2.48 -0.34 -24.93
CA LEU A 226 1.52 0.44 -25.69
C LEU A 226 1.82 0.32 -27.19
N THR A 227 3.06 0.53 -27.59
CA THR A 227 3.46 0.43 -29.01
C THR A 227 3.24 -0.98 -29.58
N LYS A 228 3.59 -2.01 -28.81
CA LYS A 228 3.62 -3.39 -29.30
C LYS A 228 2.27 -4.12 -29.22
N TYR A 229 1.45 -3.81 -28.22
CA TYR A 229 0.29 -4.64 -27.87
C TYR A 229 -1.05 -3.89 -27.89
N SER A 230 -1.07 -2.55 -27.81
CA SER A 230 -2.32 -1.78 -27.68
C SER A 230 -3.28 -1.93 -28.86
N ARG A 231 -2.74 -2.10 -30.08
CA ARG A 231 -3.52 -2.28 -31.32
C ARG A 231 -4.60 -3.36 -31.19
N ARG A 232 -4.32 -4.41 -30.42
CA ARG A 232 -5.26 -5.52 -30.20
C ARG A 232 -6.38 -5.12 -29.25
N ALA A 233 -6.01 -4.64 -28.07
CA ALA A 233 -6.96 -4.18 -27.07
C ALA A 233 -6.27 -3.38 -25.97
N VAL A 234 -7.02 -2.47 -25.35
CA VAL A 234 -6.66 -1.82 -24.10
C VAL A 234 -7.73 -2.12 -23.04
N CYS A 235 -7.31 -2.30 -21.80
CA CYS A 235 -8.20 -2.61 -20.67
C CYS A 235 -7.93 -1.62 -19.55
N LEU A 236 -8.98 -0.97 -19.03
CA LEU A 236 -8.89 -0.05 -17.91
C LEU A 236 -9.81 -0.53 -16.78
N ASP A 237 -9.34 -0.33 -15.56
CA ASP A 237 -10.07 -0.65 -14.33
C ASP A 237 -9.53 0.27 -13.22
N ASP A 238 -10.41 0.68 -12.32
CA ASP A 238 -10.01 1.39 -11.11
C ASP A 238 -9.90 0.46 -9.91
N THR A 239 -9.09 0.89 -8.96
CA THR A 239 -8.91 0.19 -7.71
C THR A 239 -8.71 1.21 -6.59
N PHE A 240 -9.42 0.99 -5.49
CA PHE A 240 -9.50 1.90 -4.36
C PHE A 240 -9.01 1.22 -3.08
N ASN A 241 -8.86 2.00 -2.00
CA ASN A 241 -8.40 1.58 -0.68
C ASN A 241 -6.97 1.01 -0.64
N LEU A 242 -6.09 1.43 -1.57
CA LEU A 242 -4.66 1.10 -1.52
C LEU A 242 -3.89 1.97 -0.53
N THR A 243 -4.32 3.21 -0.35
CA THR A 243 -3.71 4.19 0.55
C THR A 243 -4.69 4.62 1.63
N PRO A 244 -4.24 5.24 2.74
CA PRO A 244 -5.14 5.87 3.72
C PRO A 244 -6.00 6.99 3.15
N TYR A 245 -5.64 7.53 1.98
CA TYR A 245 -6.44 8.50 1.24
C TYR A 245 -7.45 7.79 0.34
N ASN A 246 -8.57 8.46 0.06
CA ASN A 246 -9.59 8.04 -0.90
C ASN A 246 -9.12 8.23 -2.36
N LEU A 247 -7.95 7.72 -2.71
CA LEU A 247 -7.43 7.76 -4.08
C LEU A 247 -7.95 6.57 -4.88
N ARG A 248 -8.32 6.80 -6.14
CA ARG A 248 -8.59 5.73 -7.10
C ARG A 248 -7.37 5.56 -7.99
N LEU A 249 -6.71 4.42 -7.83
CA LEU A 249 -5.73 3.97 -8.80
C LEU A 249 -6.50 3.32 -9.96
N THR A 250 -6.73 4.06 -11.04
CA THR A 250 -6.80 3.39 -12.32
C THR A 250 -5.40 2.88 -12.64
N THR A 251 -5.25 1.85 -13.46
CA THR A 251 -3.95 1.67 -14.14
C THR A 251 -3.78 2.82 -15.16
N VAL A 252 -4.05 4.09 -14.80
CA VAL A 252 -3.11 5.11 -14.25
C VAL A 252 -3.68 5.93 -13.05
N ILE A 253 -2.84 6.37 -12.09
CA ILE A 253 -3.25 6.99 -10.80
C ILE A 253 -4.03 8.32 -10.98
N VAL A 254 -5.14 8.51 -10.26
CA VAL A 254 -5.82 9.82 -10.12
C VAL A 254 -6.30 10.03 -8.66
N PRO A 255 -6.16 11.24 -8.08
CA PRO A 255 -6.80 11.55 -6.80
C PRO A 255 -8.31 11.84 -6.94
N ASP A 256 -9.09 11.26 -6.03
CA ASP A 256 -10.55 11.38 -5.74
C ASP A 256 -11.54 11.65 -6.90
N GLU A 257 -12.59 10.84 -6.99
CA GLU A 257 -13.59 10.81 -8.10
C GLU A 257 -13.00 11.05 -9.50
N LEU A 258 -12.44 10.00 -10.10
CA LEU A 258 -12.00 10.02 -11.48
C LEU A 258 -13.14 10.51 -12.40
N ARG A 259 -12.96 11.68 -13.03
CA ARG A 259 -13.92 12.22 -14.01
C ARG A 259 -13.37 12.01 -15.42
N GLU A 260 -14.22 12.30 -16.38
CA GLU A 260 -13.90 12.13 -17.80
C GLU A 260 -12.68 12.97 -18.20
N ARG A 261 -12.50 14.14 -17.57
CA ARG A 261 -11.37 15.05 -17.83
C ARG A 261 -10.04 14.44 -17.41
N GLU A 262 -9.96 13.83 -16.22
CA GLU A 262 -8.71 13.21 -15.76
C GLU A 262 -8.37 11.96 -16.60
N VAL A 263 -9.38 11.25 -17.09
CA VAL A 263 -9.18 10.18 -18.08
C VAL A 263 -8.69 10.75 -19.41
N ALA A 264 -9.22 11.89 -19.87
CA ALA A 264 -8.75 12.53 -21.10
C ALA A 264 -7.27 12.93 -20.98
N LEU A 265 -6.84 13.51 -19.85
CA LEU A 265 -5.42 13.82 -19.59
C LEU A 265 -4.52 12.59 -19.73
N LEU A 266 -4.96 11.42 -19.22
CA LEU A 266 -4.24 10.17 -19.44
C LEU A 266 -4.08 9.85 -20.93
N PHE A 267 -5.16 9.96 -21.71
CA PHE A 267 -5.12 9.64 -23.12
C PHE A 267 -4.35 10.66 -23.96
N GLU A 268 -4.29 11.92 -23.53
CA GLU A 268 -3.40 12.94 -24.10
C GLU A 268 -1.93 12.52 -23.91
N GLU A 269 -1.54 12.13 -22.70
CA GLU A 269 -0.19 11.61 -22.46
C GLU A 269 0.10 10.33 -23.26
N ILE A 270 -0.87 9.40 -23.36
CA ILE A 270 -0.73 8.20 -24.21
C ILE A 270 -0.50 8.58 -25.68
N LYS A 271 -1.20 9.59 -26.18
CA LYS A 271 -1.06 10.07 -27.56
C LYS A 271 0.34 10.62 -27.83
N GLU A 272 0.92 11.33 -26.88
CA GLU A 272 2.29 11.85 -26.99
C GLU A 272 3.33 10.71 -26.94
N VAL A 273 3.17 9.74 -26.04
CA VAL A 273 4.17 8.66 -25.89
C VAL A 273 4.00 7.50 -26.89
N ALA A 274 2.83 7.36 -27.49
CA ALA A 274 2.49 6.34 -28.48
C ALA A 274 1.53 6.91 -29.55
N PRO A 275 2.05 7.67 -30.55
CA PRO A 275 1.22 8.33 -31.57
C PRO A 275 0.36 7.38 -32.40
N ASP A 276 0.81 6.14 -32.60
CA ASP A 276 0.08 5.10 -33.34
C ASP A 276 -0.95 4.34 -32.49
N PHE A 277 -1.30 4.86 -31.31
CA PHE A 277 -2.27 4.25 -30.41
C PHE A 277 -3.68 4.23 -31.03
N ASP A 278 -4.06 3.09 -31.60
CA ASP A 278 -5.39 2.83 -32.13
C ASP A 278 -5.85 1.41 -31.77
N PRO A 279 -6.44 1.21 -30.57
CA PRO A 279 -6.85 -0.11 -30.12
C PRO A 279 -8.11 -0.58 -30.86
N LYS A 280 -8.16 -1.86 -31.27
CA LYS A 280 -9.36 -2.45 -31.85
C LYS A 280 -10.50 -2.64 -30.84
N TYR A 281 -10.14 -2.96 -29.59
CA TYR A 281 -11.09 -3.18 -28.49
C TYR A 281 -10.71 -2.34 -27.27
N PHE A 282 -11.70 -1.73 -26.63
CA PHE A 282 -11.54 -0.92 -25.42
C PHE A 282 -12.40 -1.49 -24.31
N MET A 283 -11.80 -2.13 -23.31
CA MET A 283 -12.53 -2.82 -22.24
C MET A 283 -12.48 -2.06 -20.92
N THR A 284 -13.64 -1.78 -20.33
CA THR A 284 -13.78 -1.09 -19.03
C THR A 284 -14.87 -1.71 -18.19
N ASP A 285 -15.07 -1.22 -16.97
CA ASP A 285 -16.31 -1.46 -16.24
C ASP A 285 -17.53 -0.83 -16.96
N ASP A 286 -18.72 -0.95 -16.36
CA ASP A 286 -19.97 -0.39 -16.91
C ASP A 286 -20.09 1.13 -16.68
N CYS A 287 -19.03 1.78 -16.17
CA CYS A 287 -18.96 3.22 -16.10
C CYS A 287 -18.56 3.80 -17.47
N ASN A 288 -19.25 4.86 -17.90
CA ASN A 288 -18.91 5.52 -19.17
C ASN A 288 -17.71 6.46 -19.05
N THR A 289 -17.28 6.83 -17.83
CA THR A 289 -16.20 7.80 -17.60
C THR A 289 -14.94 7.50 -18.40
N PHE A 290 -14.50 6.23 -18.40
CA PHE A 290 -13.31 5.81 -19.12
C PHE A 290 -13.44 5.93 -20.63
N TYR A 291 -14.58 5.47 -21.17
CA TYR A 291 -14.81 5.47 -22.61
C TYR A 291 -15.04 6.89 -23.13
N ASN A 292 -15.77 7.72 -22.38
CA ASN A 292 -15.99 9.11 -22.73
C ASN A 292 -14.68 9.90 -22.75
N GLY A 293 -13.83 9.77 -21.72
CA GLY A 293 -12.50 10.40 -21.71
C GLY A 293 -11.60 9.94 -22.86
N PHE A 294 -11.62 8.64 -23.21
CA PHE A 294 -10.94 8.14 -24.42
C PHE A 294 -11.47 8.79 -25.70
N ARG A 295 -12.79 8.90 -25.85
CA ARG A 295 -13.43 9.48 -27.05
C ARG A 295 -13.21 10.98 -27.19
N GLN A 296 -12.96 11.70 -26.10
CA GLN A 296 -12.57 13.11 -26.16
C GLN A 296 -11.22 13.30 -26.87
N VAL A 297 -10.25 12.42 -26.63
CA VAL A 297 -8.91 12.50 -27.22
C VAL A 297 -8.82 11.79 -28.58
N PHE A 298 -9.55 10.68 -28.73
CA PHE A 298 -9.57 9.83 -29.94
C PHE A 298 -10.99 9.69 -30.54
N PRO A 299 -11.62 10.81 -30.98
CA PRO A 299 -13.00 10.79 -31.49
C PRO A 299 -13.17 10.02 -32.80
N GLN A 300 -12.09 9.78 -33.54
CA GLN A 300 -12.12 9.04 -34.81
C GLN A 300 -11.76 7.56 -34.66
N SER A 301 -11.32 7.10 -33.48
CA SER A 301 -10.93 5.70 -33.31
C SER A 301 -12.13 4.76 -33.56
N ALA A 302 -11.87 3.65 -34.24
CA ALA A 302 -12.84 2.59 -34.50
C ALA A 302 -12.93 1.56 -33.34
N ALA A 303 -12.30 1.86 -32.19
CA ALA A 303 -12.27 0.98 -31.04
C ALA A 303 -13.68 0.58 -30.58
N ARG A 304 -13.93 -0.73 -30.48
CA ARG A 304 -15.21 -1.24 -29.97
C ARG A 304 -15.18 -1.31 -28.45
N LYS A 305 -16.14 -0.64 -27.79
CA LYS A 305 -16.32 -0.73 -26.33
C LYS A 305 -16.74 -2.15 -25.93
N LEU A 306 -16.02 -2.73 -24.98
CA LEU A 306 -16.36 -4.00 -24.33
C LEU A 306 -16.53 -3.78 -22.82
N LEU A 307 -17.48 -4.50 -22.22
CA LEU A 307 -17.68 -4.51 -20.77
C LEU A 307 -16.85 -5.62 -20.11
N CYS A 308 -16.24 -5.29 -18.99
CA CYS A 308 -15.48 -6.22 -18.16
C CYS A 308 -16.42 -7.30 -17.58
N LEU A 309 -16.23 -8.56 -17.97
CA LEU A 309 -17.13 -9.66 -17.58
C LEU A 309 -17.27 -9.82 -16.06
N PHE A 310 -16.19 -9.61 -15.30
CA PHE A 310 -16.26 -9.62 -13.83
C PHE A 310 -17.21 -8.55 -13.30
N HIS A 311 -17.12 -7.30 -13.79
CA HIS A 311 -18.01 -6.23 -13.37
C HIS A 311 -19.46 -6.47 -13.80
N VAL A 312 -19.68 -7.05 -14.98
CA VAL A 312 -21.00 -7.49 -15.43
C VAL A 312 -21.57 -8.53 -14.48
N VAL A 313 -20.82 -9.60 -14.19
CA VAL A 313 -21.24 -10.66 -13.26
C VAL A 313 -21.44 -10.10 -11.85
N GLN A 314 -20.61 -9.17 -11.39
CA GLN A 314 -20.71 -8.57 -10.06
C GLN A 314 -21.93 -7.63 -9.95
N SER A 315 -22.20 -6.84 -10.99
CA SER A 315 -23.40 -6.00 -11.09
C SER A 315 -24.65 -6.88 -11.02
N ILE A 316 -24.68 -7.95 -11.81
CA ILE A 316 -25.76 -8.94 -11.79
C ILE A 316 -25.88 -9.60 -10.41
N LYS A 317 -24.79 -10.03 -9.76
CA LYS A 317 -24.83 -10.62 -8.41
C LYS A 317 -25.34 -9.67 -7.34
N ARG A 318 -25.03 -8.37 -7.43
CA ARG A 318 -25.52 -7.37 -6.48
C ARG A 318 -27.04 -7.19 -6.62
N ASN A 319 -27.55 -7.33 -7.84
CA ASN A 319 -28.97 -7.14 -8.15
C ASN A 319 -29.77 -8.46 -8.13
N CYS A 320 -29.11 -9.63 -8.07
CA CYS A 320 -29.77 -10.95 -8.08
C CYS A 320 -29.21 -11.86 -6.98
N ALA A 321 -30.01 -12.13 -5.94
CA ALA A 321 -29.58 -12.86 -4.74
C ALA A 321 -29.52 -14.41 -4.89
N LYS A 322 -29.97 -15.01 -6.01
CA LYS A 322 -29.98 -16.49 -6.17
C LYS A 322 -29.49 -16.97 -7.56
N LYS A 323 -28.57 -17.95 -7.50
CA LYS A 323 -28.11 -18.91 -8.55
C LYS A 323 -27.50 -18.35 -9.85
N LEU A 324 -26.29 -17.80 -9.75
CA LEU A 324 -25.41 -17.48 -10.89
C LEU A 324 -24.34 -18.56 -11.15
N ARG A 325 -24.74 -19.68 -11.75
CA ARG A 325 -23.76 -20.65 -12.30
C ARG A 325 -23.99 -21.08 -13.75
N GLU A 326 -25.14 -20.75 -14.36
CA GLU A 326 -25.49 -21.14 -15.74
C GLU A 326 -25.77 -19.98 -16.71
N PHE A 327 -25.59 -18.72 -16.27
CA PHE A 327 -25.87 -17.51 -17.06
C PHE A 327 -25.06 -17.41 -18.37
N ALA A 328 -23.86 -17.96 -18.40
CA ALA A 328 -22.94 -17.79 -19.54
C ALA A 328 -23.34 -18.60 -20.79
N LEU A 329 -24.27 -19.56 -20.70
CA LEU A 329 -24.52 -20.52 -21.78
C LEU A 329 -25.87 -20.38 -22.51
N LYS A 330 -26.93 -19.78 -21.92
CA LYS A 330 -28.20 -19.50 -22.64
C LYS A 330 -28.92 -18.26 -22.09
N TYR A 331 -28.41 -17.07 -22.39
CA TYR A 331 -28.99 -15.76 -21.98
C TYR A 331 -30.48 -15.62 -22.33
N ALA A 332 -30.89 -15.99 -23.56
CA ALA A 332 -32.29 -15.99 -23.97
C ALA A 332 -33.14 -16.99 -23.19
N GLY A 333 -32.63 -18.22 -23.00
CA GLY A 333 -33.33 -19.25 -22.21
C GLY A 333 -33.46 -18.90 -20.73
N MET A 334 -32.54 -18.08 -20.20
CA MET A 334 -32.65 -17.52 -18.85
C MET A 334 -33.76 -16.48 -18.76
N ILE A 335 -33.85 -15.52 -19.69
CA ILE A 335 -34.93 -14.52 -19.69
C ILE A 335 -36.29 -15.21 -19.79
N THR A 336 -36.43 -16.18 -20.70
CA THR A 336 -37.65 -17.00 -20.80
C THR A 336 -37.97 -17.74 -19.50
N ARG A 337 -36.95 -18.29 -18.82
CA ARG A 337 -37.12 -18.96 -17.53
C ARG A 337 -37.52 -18.00 -16.41
N LEU A 338 -36.97 -16.79 -16.36
CA LEU A 338 -37.35 -15.77 -15.37
C LEU A 338 -38.81 -15.39 -15.52
N HIS A 339 -39.28 -15.19 -16.76
CA HIS A 339 -40.70 -14.99 -17.06
C HIS A 339 -41.56 -16.18 -16.60
N GLN A 340 -41.10 -17.41 -16.82
CA GLN A 340 -41.80 -18.64 -16.39
C GLN A 340 -41.82 -18.84 -14.87
N GLU A 341 -40.80 -18.40 -14.16
CA GLU A 341 -40.68 -18.49 -12.70
C GLU A 341 -41.37 -17.31 -11.97
N GLY A 342 -41.97 -16.36 -12.72
CA GLY A 342 -42.69 -15.20 -12.17
C GLY A 342 -41.79 -14.03 -11.75
N GLU A 343 -40.52 -14.04 -12.14
CA GLU A 343 -39.50 -13.05 -11.78
C GLU A 343 -39.48 -11.88 -12.79
N GLN A 344 -40.63 -11.22 -12.95
CA GLN A 344 -40.91 -10.29 -14.05
C GLN A 344 -40.04 -9.03 -14.00
N GLU A 345 -39.84 -8.45 -12.82
CA GLU A 345 -38.95 -7.28 -12.61
C GLU A 345 -37.51 -7.56 -13.04
N ILE A 346 -37.02 -8.78 -12.76
CA ILE A 346 -35.64 -9.17 -13.11
C ILE A 346 -35.54 -9.40 -14.63
N ALA A 347 -36.55 -10.02 -15.24
CA ALA A 347 -36.59 -10.23 -16.68
C ALA A 347 -36.59 -8.90 -17.44
N GLU A 348 -37.45 -7.96 -17.05
CA GLU A 348 -37.53 -6.61 -17.62
C GLU A 348 -36.20 -5.85 -17.45
N TYR A 349 -35.58 -5.92 -16.26
CA TYR A 349 -34.24 -5.34 -16.04
C TYR A 349 -33.20 -5.87 -17.04
N PHE A 350 -33.18 -7.18 -17.32
CA PHE A 350 -32.25 -7.75 -18.31
C PHE A 350 -32.58 -7.31 -19.74
N GLU A 351 -33.86 -7.29 -20.10
CA GLU A 351 -34.32 -6.87 -21.42
C GLU A 351 -33.99 -5.42 -21.71
N GLU A 352 -34.14 -4.52 -20.74
CA GLU A 352 -33.87 -3.10 -20.90
C GLU A 352 -32.37 -2.76 -20.81
N ASN A 353 -31.67 -3.32 -19.82
CA ASN A 353 -30.33 -2.84 -19.47
C ASN A 353 -29.21 -3.64 -20.16
N TRP A 354 -29.46 -4.91 -20.49
CA TRP A 354 -28.41 -5.82 -20.97
C TRP A 354 -28.67 -6.27 -22.41
N SER A 355 -29.88 -6.65 -22.79
CA SER A 355 -30.17 -7.17 -24.13
C SER A 355 -29.73 -6.25 -25.28
N PRO A 356 -29.85 -4.91 -25.21
CA PRO A 356 -29.40 -4.01 -26.27
C PRO A 356 -27.87 -3.95 -26.42
N ARG A 357 -27.12 -4.39 -25.40
CA ARG A 357 -25.66 -4.27 -25.30
C ARG A 357 -24.96 -5.63 -25.34
N VAL A 358 -25.61 -6.68 -25.84
CA VAL A 358 -25.11 -8.07 -25.91
C VAL A 358 -23.72 -8.17 -26.53
N GLU A 359 -23.42 -7.41 -27.58
CA GLU A 359 -22.07 -7.38 -28.18
C GLU A 359 -20.98 -6.87 -27.24
N GLN A 360 -21.34 -5.99 -26.29
CA GLN A 360 -20.40 -5.41 -25.35
C GLN A 360 -20.03 -6.39 -24.24
N PHE A 361 -20.92 -7.28 -23.76
CA PHE A 361 -20.64 -8.16 -22.60
C PHE A 361 -20.61 -9.67 -22.91
N ALA A 362 -21.35 -10.15 -23.91
CA ALA A 362 -21.57 -11.57 -24.10
C ALA A 362 -20.49 -12.23 -24.98
N GLY A 363 -19.82 -13.25 -24.44
CA GLY A 363 -18.74 -13.95 -25.15
C GLY A 363 -19.14 -14.58 -26.49
N PHE A 364 -20.39 -15.04 -26.64
CA PHE A 364 -20.89 -15.61 -27.90
C PHE A 364 -21.12 -14.56 -29.00
N ALA A 365 -21.43 -13.32 -28.62
CA ALA A 365 -21.62 -12.20 -29.54
C ALA A 365 -20.29 -11.54 -29.94
N ARG A 366 -19.24 -11.69 -29.12
CA ARG A 366 -17.88 -11.17 -29.37
C ARG A 366 -17.05 -12.05 -30.30
N ARG A 367 -17.61 -12.48 -31.45
CA ARG A 367 -16.84 -13.26 -32.44
C ARG A 367 -15.58 -12.46 -32.84
N ARG A 368 -14.40 -13.07 -32.71
CA ARG A 368 -13.06 -12.51 -33.03
C ARG A 368 -12.47 -11.50 -32.01
N SER A 369 -13.07 -11.30 -30.83
CA SER A 369 -12.40 -10.54 -29.76
C SER A 369 -11.22 -11.33 -29.18
N CYS A 370 -10.08 -10.66 -28.98
CA CYS A 370 -8.95 -11.23 -28.25
C CYS A 370 -9.07 -11.08 -26.74
N VAL A 371 -10.09 -10.35 -26.25
CA VAL A 371 -10.35 -10.11 -24.82
C VAL A 371 -11.75 -10.62 -24.48
N ASN A 372 -11.79 -11.85 -23.96
CA ASN A 372 -13.03 -12.52 -23.56
C ASN A 372 -13.25 -12.53 -22.05
N THR A 373 -12.24 -12.20 -21.25
CA THR A 373 -12.35 -12.18 -19.78
C THR A 373 -11.59 -10.99 -19.19
N SER A 374 -12.09 -10.52 -18.04
CA SER A 374 -11.45 -9.55 -17.15
C SER A 374 -10.19 -10.05 -16.45
N MET A 375 -9.78 -11.30 -16.69
CA MET A 375 -8.78 -11.98 -15.88
C MET A 375 -7.41 -11.31 -15.87
N LEU A 376 -7.05 -10.57 -16.93
CA LEU A 376 -5.76 -9.88 -16.99
C LEU A 376 -5.71 -8.72 -15.99
N ILE A 377 -6.71 -7.84 -16.03
CA ILE A 377 -6.77 -6.67 -15.16
C ILE A 377 -7.11 -7.06 -13.71
N GLU A 378 -7.95 -8.07 -13.53
CA GLU A 378 -8.25 -8.62 -12.20
C GLU A 378 -7.01 -9.27 -11.56
N ARG A 379 -6.22 -10.03 -12.35
CA ARG A 379 -4.98 -10.63 -11.85
C ARG A 379 -3.98 -9.56 -11.46
N TRP A 380 -3.88 -8.48 -12.25
CA TRP A 380 -3.05 -7.33 -11.89
C TRP A 380 -3.52 -6.69 -10.58
N ASN A 381 -4.81 -6.36 -10.45
CA ASN A 381 -5.36 -5.76 -9.23
C ASN A 381 -5.17 -6.65 -8.00
N LYS A 382 -5.30 -7.98 -8.15
CA LYS A 382 -5.00 -8.94 -7.07
C LYS A 382 -3.52 -8.98 -6.72
N ARG A 383 -2.62 -9.06 -7.72
CA ARG A 383 -1.16 -9.03 -7.50
C ARG A 383 -0.76 -7.75 -6.79
N LEU A 384 -1.27 -6.60 -7.24
CA LEU A 384 -1.02 -5.32 -6.59
C LEU A 384 -1.49 -5.33 -5.13
N LYS A 385 -2.76 -5.66 -4.86
CA LYS A 385 -3.34 -5.61 -3.50
C LYS A 385 -2.71 -6.60 -2.52
N TYR A 386 -2.50 -7.83 -2.95
CA TYR A 386 -2.19 -8.93 -2.04
C TYR A 386 -0.73 -9.36 -2.08
N GLU A 387 -0.05 -9.23 -3.23
CA GLU A 387 1.34 -9.69 -3.38
C GLU A 387 2.33 -8.54 -3.22
N LEU A 388 2.09 -7.39 -3.85
CA LEU A 388 3.02 -6.25 -3.87
C LEU A 388 2.83 -5.32 -2.67
N VAL A 389 1.60 -4.89 -2.39
CA VAL A 389 1.30 -3.91 -1.33
C VAL A 389 1.38 -4.54 0.06
N ASN A 390 0.95 -5.81 0.21
CA ASN A 390 1.11 -6.66 1.39
C ASN A 390 0.85 -6.00 2.78
N ILE A 391 -0.06 -5.01 2.87
CA ILE A 391 -0.38 -4.31 4.13
C ILE A 391 -1.90 -4.12 4.26
N LYS A 392 -2.47 -4.55 5.39
CA LYS A 392 -3.92 -4.50 5.69
C LYS A 392 -4.48 -3.08 5.93
N ARG A 393 -3.63 -2.06 6.14
CA ARG A 393 -4.02 -0.70 6.57
C ARG A 393 -3.75 0.40 5.53
N GLY A 394 -3.55 0.01 4.26
CA GLY A 394 -3.12 0.93 3.20
C GLY A 394 -1.64 1.30 3.30
N ILE A 395 -1.04 1.67 2.17
CA ILE A 395 0.35 2.12 2.06
C ILE A 395 0.44 3.61 1.80
N ARG A 396 1.60 4.20 2.07
CA ARG A 396 1.87 5.59 1.68
C ARG A 396 1.85 5.74 0.16
N VAL A 397 1.53 6.94 -0.32
CA VAL A 397 1.45 7.22 -1.76
C VAL A 397 2.80 7.08 -2.45
N ASP A 398 3.89 7.54 -1.82
CA ASP A 398 5.25 7.41 -2.35
C ASP A 398 5.70 5.94 -2.47
N SER A 399 5.36 5.11 -1.48
CA SER A 399 5.56 3.66 -1.58
C SER A 399 4.73 3.02 -2.69
N LEU A 400 3.48 3.48 -2.92
CA LEU A 400 2.65 2.99 -4.02
C LEU A 400 3.26 3.36 -5.37
N VAL A 401 3.70 4.61 -5.53
CA VAL A 401 4.37 5.09 -6.74
C VAL A 401 5.62 4.25 -7.03
N ASP A 402 6.43 3.96 -6.01
CA ASP A 402 7.62 3.11 -6.16
C ASP A 402 7.30 1.69 -6.68
N ILE A 403 6.24 1.07 -6.15
CA ILE A 403 5.74 -0.22 -6.64
C ILE A 403 5.29 -0.12 -8.10
N LEU A 404 4.57 0.94 -8.46
CA LEU A 404 4.02 1.12 -9.81
C LEU A 404 5.11 1.37 -10.86
N ILE A 405 6.21 1.99 -10.46
CA ILE A 405 7.39 2.23 -11.31
C ILE A 405 8.17 0.93 -11.52
N SER A 406 8.41 0.17 -10.45
CA SER A 406 9.25 -1.04 -10.50
C SER A 406 8.53 -2.26 -11.09
N ALA A 407 7.23 -2.42 -10.83
CA ALA A 407 6.49 -3.63 -11.19
C ALA A 407 6.45 -3.96 -12.69
N PRO A 408 6.27 -2.99 -13.63
CA PRO A 408 6.25 -3.28 -15.06
C PRO A 408 7.53 -3.96 -15.57
N ALA A 409 8.71 -3.52 -15.11
CA ALA A 409 9.99 -4.11 -15.49
C ALA A 409 10.08 -5.57 -15.01
N THR A 410 9.78 -5.84 -13.74
CA THR A 410 9.75 -7.21 -13.20
C THR A 410 8.73 -8.09 -13.92
N MET A 411 7.57 -7.54 -14.30
CA MET A 411 6.55 -8.29 -15.05
C MET A 411 6.99 -8.65 -16.47
N GLU A 412 7.70 -7.77 -17.14
CA GLU A 412 8.26 -8.03 -18.47
C GLU A 412 9.36 -9.10 -18.38
N GLU A 413 10.24 -9.01 -17.39
CA GLU A 413 11.28 -10.02 -17.14
C GLU A 413 10.67 -11.39 -16.81
N ASP A 414 9.68 -11.44 -15.90
CA ASP A 414 8.88 -12.63 -15.61
C ASP A 414 8.29 -13.26 -16.88
N ARG A 415 7.81 -12.41 -17.82
CA ARG A 415 7.22 -12.85 -19.09
C ARG A 415 8.30 -13.44 -20.01
N VAL A 416 9.44 -12.79 -20.16
CA VAL A 416 10.58 -13.26 -20.95
C VAL A 416 11.10 -14.60 -20.42
N ILE A 417 11.32 -14.70 -19.11
CA ILE A 417 11.75 -15.95 -18.45
C ILE A 417 10.73 -17.07 -18.69
N LYS A 418 9.43 -16.80 -18.52
CA LYS A 418 8.39 -17.82 -18.77
C LYS A 418 8.38 -18.28 -20.22
N MET A 419 8.58 -17.37 -21.18
CA MET A 419 8.68 -17.72 -22.59
C MET A 419 9.92 -18.57 -22.89
N ALA A 420 11.09 -18.14 -22.42
CA ALA A 420 12.35 -18.84 -22.61
C ALA A 420 12.34 -20.25 -21.99
N ARG A 421 11.70 -20.41 -20.83
CA ARG A 421 11.54 -21.71 -20.16
C ARG A 421 10.40 -22.56 -20.71
N GLY A 422 9.67 -22.09 -21.73
CA GLY A 422 8.49 -22.80 -22.25
C GLY A 422 7.34 -22.93 -21.23
N LEU A 423 7.36 -22.15 -20.15
CA LEU A 423 6.34 -22.12 -19.09
C LEU A 423 5.08 -21.35 -19.50
N ASN A 424 4.83 -21.21 -20.81
CA ASN A 424 3.66 -20.53 -21.33
C ASN A 424 2.41 -21.02 -20.58
N TYR A 425 1.50 -20.07 -20.27
CA TYR A 425 0.21 -20.23 -19.59
C TYR A 425 -0.79 -21.14 -20.37
N GLY A 426 -0.29 -22.25 -20.88
CA GLY A 426 -0.91 -23.18 -21.80
C GLY A 426 -1.52 -24.37 -21.10
N ARG A 427 -1.08 -24.81 -19.91
CA ARG A 427 -1.67 -26.04 -19.34
C ARG A 427 -3.19 -25.95 -19.21
N HIS A 428 -3.75 -24.86 -18.69
CA HIS A 428 -5.21 -24.71 -18.56
C HIS A 428 -5.94 -24.41 -19.88
N ARG A 429 -5.35 -23.60 -20.77
CA ARG A 429 -5.99 -23.25 -22.06
C ARG A 429 -5.86 -24.37 -23.09
N LEU A 430 -4.73 -25.06 -23.14
CA LEU A 430 -4.48 -26.27 -23.90
C LEU A 430 -5.35 -27.41 -23.36
N LEU A 431 -5.47 -27.60 -22.03
CA LEU A 431 -6.44 -28.55 -21.46
C LEU A 431 -7.89 -28.22 -21.85
N ARG A 432 -8.28 -26.94 -21.84
CA ARG A 432 -9.59 -26.53 -22.36
C ARG A 432 -9.72 -26.77 -23.86
N HIS A 433 -8.65 -26.58 -24.63
CA HIS A 433 -8.64 -26.83 -26.07
C HIS A 433 -8.77 -28.33 -26.37
N HIS A 434 -8.04 -29.18 -25.65
CA HIS A 434 -8.18 -30.64 -25.70
C HIS A 434 -9.58 -31.08 -25.25
N GLY A 435 -10.11 -30.49 -24.18
CA GLY A 435 -11.48 -30.77 -23.71
C GLY A 435 -12.55 -30.34 -24.70
N ALA A 436 -12.40 -29.15 -25.31
CA ALA A 436 -13.29 -28.66 -26.35
C ALA A 436 -13.19 -29.54 -27.61
N HIS A 437 -11.97 -29.92 -28.03
CA HIS A 437 -11.76 -30.81 -29.17
C HIS A 437 -12.36 -32.20 -28.92
N ALA A 438 -12.13 -32.79 -27.74
CA ALA A 438 -12.74 -34.06 -27.36
C ALA A 438 -14.29 -33.99 -27.33
N LEU A 439 -14.85 -32.87 -26.86
CA LEU A 439 -16.29 -32.62 -26.90
C LEU A 439 -16.80 -32.47 -28.33
N THR A 440 -16.09 -31.76 -29.20
CA THR A 440 -16.42 -31.61 -30.62
C THR A 440 -16.39 -32.96 -31.34
N VAL A 441 -15.35 -33.78 -31.14
CA VAL A 441 -15.28 -35.14 -31.69
C VAL A 441 -16.44 -36.00 -31.18
N LYS A 442 -16.79 -35.90 -29.90
CA LYS A 442 -17.93 -36.63 -29.32
C LYS A 442 -19.28 -36.20 -29.92
N LEU A 443 -19.49 -34.91 -30.16
CA LEU A 443 -20.77 -34.37 -30.62
C LEU A 443 -20.93 -34.41 -32.15
N TYR A 444 -19.83 -34.26 -32.90
CA TYR A 444 -19.84 -34.05 -34.34
C TYR A 444 -18.97 -35.05 -35.13
N GLY A 445 -18.31 -36.00 -34.47
CA GLY A 445 -17.46 -37.00 -35.14
C GLY A 445 -18.21 -37.85 -36.19
N ASN A 446 -19.53 -37.99 -36.03
CA ASN A 446 -20.40 -38.71 -36.98
C ASN A 446 -21.20 -37.76 -37.89
N LYS A 447 -20.93 -36.45 -37.87
CA LYS A 447 -21.65 -35.41 -38.61
C LYS A 447 -20.69 -34.39 -39.24
N PRO A 448 -19.80 -34.82 -40.15
CA PRO A 448 -18.79 -33.95 -40.76
C PRO A 448 -19.39 -32.75 -41.48
N GLU A 449 -20.60 -32.87 -42.03
CA GLU A 449 -21.36 -31.82 -42.70
C GLU A 449 -21.78 -30.66 -41.77
N ALA A 450 -21.77 -30.87 -40.45
CA ALA A 450 -22.12 -29.85 -39.45
C ALA A 450 -20.91 -29.06 -38.94
N VAL A 451 -19.70 -29.32 -39.46
CA VAL A 451 -18.44 -28.72 -39.01
C VAL A 451 -17.83 -27.86 -40.13
N GLU A 452 -17.78 -26.55 -39.92
CA GLU A 452 -17.07 -25.64 -40.81
C GLU A 452 -15.60 -25.51 -40.36
N VAL A 453 -14.66 -25.95 -41.20
CA VAL A 453 -13.22 -25.83 -40.93
C VAL A 453 -12.76 -24.44 -41.33
N LEU A 454 -12.54 -23.58 -40.33
CA LEU A 454 -11.91 -22.27 -40.54
C LEU A 454 -10.40 -22.47 -40.67
N VAL A 455 -9.89 -22.46 -41.90
CA VAL A 455 -8.44 -22.38 -42.16
C VAL A 455 -7.97 -21.00 -41.72
N ALA A 456 -6.93 -20.96 -40.89
CA ALA A 456 -6.34 -19.69 -40.47
C ALA A 456 -5.80 -18.96 -41.70
N PRO A 457 -6.06 -17.65 -41.88
CA PRO A 457 -5.40 -16.89 -42.93
C PRO A 457 -3.88 -16.91 -42.66
N ASP A 458 -3.10 -17.19 -43.70
CA ASP A 458 -1.65 -17.26 -43.63
C ASP A 458 -1.06 -15.96 -43.05
N GLY A 459 -0.31 -16.08 -41.95
CA GLY A 459 0.60 -15.05 -41.41
C GLY A 459 -0.01 -14.00 -40.49
#